data_AF-X1KQB0-F1
#
_entry.id   AF-X1KQB0-F1
#
_cell.length_a   1.000
_cell.length_b   1.000
_cell.length_c   1.000
_cell.angle_alpha   90.00
_cell.angle_beta   90.00
_cell.angle_gamma   90.00
#
_symmetry.space_group_name_H-M   'P 1'
#
loop_
_entity.id
_entity.type
_entity.pdbx_description
1 polymer ?
#
loop_
_entity_poly.entity_id
_entity_poly.type
_entity_poly.pdbx_seq_one_letter_code
_entity_poly.pdbx_strand_id
1 'polypeptide(L)' 'LGMTTEAQIQGLGQFANFGFTLEHDGSMAVVLFHEGELVGRFYQIGVTQESLQGECAKHLPSAPSGAD' A
#
# COMPACT_ATOMS: atom_id res chain seq x y z
N LEU A 1 -14.21 3.77 12.23
CA LEU A 1 -13.81 3.99 10.82
C LEU A 1 -12.73 5.04 10.82
N GLY A 2 -11.46 4.62 10.80
CA GLY A 2 -10.34 5.55 10.77
C GLY A 2 -10.29 6.21 9.40
N MET A 3 -10.41 7.54 9.36
CA MET A 3 -10.13 8.29 8.13
C MET A 3 -8.68 8.03 7.75
N THR A 4 -8.46 7.38 6.63
CA THR A 4 -7.19 7.53 5.92
C THR A 4 -7.05 8.98 5.54
N THR A 5 -5.99 9.62 6.01
CA THR A 5 -5.72 11.01 5.67
C THR A 5 -5.36 11.09 4.19
N GLU A 6 -5.81 12.13 3.49
CA GLU A 6 -5.57 12.31 2.05
C GLU A 6 -4.09 12.24 1.67
N ALA A 7 -3.19 12.55 2.61
CA ALA A 7 -1.75 12.41 2.45
C ALA A 7 -1.29 10.94 2.33
N GLN A 8 -1.94 10.01 3.03
CA GLN A 8 -1.63 8.57 2.94
C GLN A 8 -2.13 7.98 1.61
N ILE A 9 -3.32 8.40 1.15
CA ILE A 9 -3.86 8.01 -0.15
C ILE A 9 -2.96 8.53 -1.29
N GLN A 10 -2.43 9.76 -1.16
CA GLN A 10 -1.43 10.28 -2.10
C GLN A 10 -0.13 9.46 -2.12
N GLY A 11 0.28 8.86 -1.00
CA GLY A 11 1.47 8.02 -0.92
C GLY A 11 1.39 6.72 -1.75
N LEU A 12 0.19 6.20 -2.01
CA LEU A 12 -0.01 5.08 -2.93
C LEU A 12 0.25 5.47 -4.39
N GLY A 13 -0.02 6.72 -4.77
CA GLY A 13 0.12 7.19 -6.15
C GLY A 13 -0.57 6.25 -7.15
N GLN A 14 0.19 5.76 -8.13
CA GLN A 14 -0.31 4.86 -9.17
C GLN A 14 -0.73 3.46 -8.65
N PHE A 15 -0.25 3.03 -7.49
CA PHE A 15 -0.58 1.71 -6.92
C PHE A 15 -2.04 1.61 -6.50
N ALA A 16 -2.70 2.73 -6.21
CA ALA A 16 -4.14 2.75 -5.97
C ALA A 16 -4.95 2.20 -7.17
N ASN A 17 -4.45 2.39 -8.41
CA ASN A 17 -5.10 1.86 -9.61
C ASN A 17 -4.91 0.35 -9.79
N PHE A 18 -3.96 -0.26 -9.08
CA PHE A 18 -3.69 -1.69 -9.11
C PHE A 18 -4.41 -2.43 -7.96
N GLY A 19 -5.38 -1.81 -7.29
CA GLY A 19 -6.14 -2.44 -6.21
C GLY A 19 -5.49 -2.36 -4.83
N PHE A 20 -4.42 -1.55 -4.68
CA PHE A 20 -3.85 -1.27 -3.37
C PHE A 20 -4.67 -0.23 -2.62
N THR A 21 -4.92 -0.47 -1.34
CA THR A 21 -5.59 0.47 -0.44
C THR A 21 -4.85 0.55 0.88
N LEU A 22 -4.94 1.70 1.54
CA LEU A 22 -4.44 1.89 2.88
C LEU A 22 -5.62 2.03 3.83
N GLU A 23 -5.52 1.45 5.02
CA GLU A 23 -6.45 1.69 6.11
C GLU A 23 -5.68 2.00 7.39
N HIS A 24 -6.29 2.78 8.27
CA HIS A 24 -5.72 3.04 9.59
C HIS A 24 -6.21 1.98 10.58
N ASP A 25 -5.30 1.32 11.27
CA ASP A 25 -5.60 0.29 12.29
C ASP A 25 -6.20 0.88 13.59
N GLY A 26 -6.55 2.17 13.59
CA GLY A 26 -7.11 2.88 14.74
C GLY A 26 -6.09 3.24 15.84
N SER A 27 -4.81 2.89 15.67
CA SER A 27 -3.75 3.15 16.63
C SER A 27 -2.61 3.98 16.02
N MET A 28 -1.43 3.37 15.81
CA MET A 28 -0.24 4.05 15.27
C MET A 28 0.26 3.41 13.97
N ALA A 29 -0.57 2.58 13.34
CA ALA A 29 -0.20 1.83 12.17
C ALA A 29 -1.19 2.04 11.02
N VAL A 30 -0.64 2.01 9.81
CA VAL A 30 -1.36 1.98 8.55
C VAL A 30 -1.17 0.59 7.97
N VAL A 31 -2.25 -0.05 7.59
CA VAL A 31 -2.27 -1.36 6.96
C VAL A 31 -2.46 -1.18 5.47
N LEU A 32 -1.64 -1.87 4.69
CA LEU A 32 -1.68 -1.91 3.24
C LEU A 32 -2.40 -3.18 2.82
N PHE A 33 -3.46 -3.00 2.07
CA PHE A 33 -4.21 -4.08 1.45
C PHE A 33 -3.97 -4.09 -0.05
N HIS A 34 -3.99 -5.28 -0.64
CA HIS A 34 -4.03 -5.51 -2.08
C HIS A 34 -5.21 -6.42 -2.38
N GLU A 35 -6.19 -5.93 -3.14
CA GLU A 35 -7.42 -6.69 -3.48
C GLU A 35 -8.19 -7.22 -2.25
N GLY A 36 -8.10 -6.51 -1.12
CA GLY A 36 -8.76 -6.89 0.14
C GLY A 36 -7.92 -7.81 1.04
N GLU A 37 -6.74 -8.23 0.61
CA GLU A 37 -5.80 -9.01 1.43
C GLU A 37 -4.75 -8.10 2.09
N LEU A 38 -4.49 -8.32 3.39
CA LEU A 38 -3.47 -7.58 4.12
C LEU A 38 -2.07 -8.00 3.63
N VAL A 39 -1.36 -7.09 2.97
CA VAL A 39 -0.02 -7.33 2.43
C VAL A 39 1.08 -6.67 3.24
N GLY A 40 0.77 -5.62 4.02
CA GLY A 40 1.77 -4.95 4.84
C GLY A 40 1.20 -4.13 5.98
N ARG A 41 2.02 -3.89 7.00
CA ARG A 41 1.71 -3.00 8.13
C ARG A 41 2.87 -2.07 8.39
N PHE A 42 2.59 -0.77 8.42
CA PHE A 42 3.58 0.29 8.59
C PHE A 42 3.24 1.12 9.81
N TYR A 43 4.24 1.45 10.61
CA TYR A 43 4.06 2.47 11.64
C TYR A 43 3.90 3.82 10.97
N GLN A 44 2.87 4.58 11.35
CA GLN A 44 2.60 5.91 10.82
C GLN A 44 3.79 6.86 11.04
N ILE A 45 4.54 6.65 12.12
CA ILE A 45 5.79 7.37 12.39
C ILE A 45 6.89 6.76 11.52
N GLY A 46 7.33 7.52 10.50
CA GLY A 46 8.44 7.13 9.63
C GLY A 46 8.03 6.36 8.36
N VAL A 47 6.74 6.12 8.14
CA VAL A 47 6.28 5.63 6.83
C VAL A 47 6.48 6.73 5.78
N THR A 48 7.32 6.46 4.78
CA THR A 48 7.51 7.33 3.63
C THR A 48 6.79 6.77 2.42
N GLN A 49 6.54 7.63 1.43
CA GLN A 49 6.00 7.22 0.14
C GLN A 49 6.87 6.13 -0.51
N GLU A 50 8.20 6.27 -0.45
CA GLU A 50 9.12 5.30 -1.04
C GLU A 50 9.01 3.92 -0.39
N SER A 51 8.89 3.85 0.94
CA SER A 51 8.70 2.58 1.64
C SER A 51 7.37 1.91 1.28
N LEU A 52 6.28 2.69 1.16
CA LEU A 52 4.97 2.16 0.75
C LEU A 52 5.00 1.63 -0.69
N GLN A 53 5.56 2.41 -1.63
CA GLN A 53 5.66 2.02 -3.03
C GLN A 53 6.58 0.82 -3.23
N GLY A 54 7.68 0.75 -2.48
CA GLY A 54 8.59 -0.39 -2.49
C GLY A 54 7.90 -1.68 -2.06
N GLU A 55 7.06 -1.64 -1.03
CA GLU A 55 6.26 -2.81 -0.64
C GLU A 55 5.18 -3.13 -1.68
N CYS A 56 4.46 -2.14 -2.22
CA CYS A 56 3.47 -2.39 -3.28
C CYS A 56 4.09 -3.11 -4.49
N ALA A 57 5.30 -2.70 -4.91
CA ALA A 57 6.01 -3.30 -6.03
C ALA A 57 6.38 -4.78 -5.81
N LYS A 58 6.54 -5.23 -4.55
CA LYS A 58 6.79 -6.65 -4.24
C LYS A 58 5.56 -7.53 -4.41
N HIS A 59 4.38 -6.94 -4.29
CA HIS A 59 3.09 -7.65 -4.36
C HIS A 59 2.44 -7.54 -5.73
N LEU A 60 2.93 -6.67 -6.61
CA LEU A 60 2.61 -6.77 -8.02
C LEU A 60 3.22 -8.04 -8.60
N PRO A 61 2.48 -8.79 -9.43
CA PRO A 61 3.10 -9.86 -10.20
C PRO A 61 4.24 -9.23 -11.03
N SER A 62 5.44 -9.79 -10.93
CA SER A 62 6.47 -9.51 -11.93
C SER A 62 5.83 -9.77 -13.28
N ALA A 63 5.94 -8.80 -14.21
CA ALA A 63 5.34 -8.86 -15.53
C ALA A 63 5.42 -10.29 -16.09
N PRO A 64 4.37 -10.79 -16.78
CA PRO A 64 4.38 -12.15 -17.27
C PRO A 64 5.68 -12.38 -18.02
N SER A 65 6.50 -13.30 -17.51
CA SER A 65 7.55 -13.94 -18.29
C SER A 65 6.83 -14.76 -19.35
N GLY A 66 6.32 -14.06 -20.36
CA GLY A 66 5.68 -14.56 -21.54
C GLY A 66 6.57 -14.20 -22.71
N ALA A 67 7.72 -14.86 -22.78
CA ALA A 67 8.49 -15.03 -24.00
C ALA A 67 8.72 -16.54 -24.13
N ASP A 68 7.68 -17.24 -24.56
CA ASP A 68 7.78 -18.53 -25.26
C ASP A 68 7.72 -18.22 -26.76
#